data_AF-A0A2D6RUS8-F1
#
_entry.id   AF-A0A2D6RUS8-F1
#
_cell.length_a   1.000
_cell.length_b   1.000
_cell.length_c   1.000
_cell.angle_alpha   90.00
_cell.angle_beta   90.00
_cell.angle_gamma   90.00
#
_symmetry.space_group_name_H-M   'P 1'
#
loop_
_entity.id
_entity.type
_entity.pdbx_description
1 polymer ?
#
loop_
_entity_poly.entity_id
_entity_poly.type
_entity_poly.pdbx_seq_one_letter_code
_entity_poly.pdbx_strand_id
1 'polypeptide(L)'
;MTKPIVYVDLDGTLSPSDVLLESCLLLLKQNIFYVFPMLLWAIRGAWVFKTEVAKRIDPVLDHLPIDPMVLERLNQLKAAGHELVLASASMRRDVLKIAARLGLFARVIASEHSNLKGQQKLAAIEADSHGQPFVYFGDALVDIPIWKKAALAFGVNTSSGTRRKAMAAGIELNRLDTRSTGIKVWLKAMRLQQWAKNGLLFLPLIAAHETDFTLWGKMMWGFLAFGFLASSTYIWNDLMDLNADRQHPRKRHRPMASGALSIGKAFLFMKCLGIAGFAVAWLAVGWQFTLVLLVYTVVTLLYTFVFKRTAFVDVLLLAMLYTVRVIAGGVGTGIELSSWLLAISLFVFLSLALVKRCAELEFLQLEGTQPQGRGYRMSDLSYLVSMGISSGFVAVLVLALYVDSQNGSMLYATPEFLWGICPLFLYWLMRIWIMTSRKEMIDDPVHFAIHDRISWGFLASVGVLVYLAS
;
A
#
# COMPACT_ATOMS: atom_id res chain seq x y z
N MET A 1 -4.73 19.49 -47.64
CA MET A 1 -5.16 18.16 -47.16
C MET A 1 -5.55 18.27 -45.70
N THR A 2 -6.73 17.81 -45.32
CA THR A 2 -7.14 17.73 -43.90
C THR A 2 -6.18 16.82 -43.15
N LYS A 3 -5.66 17.27 -42.01
CA LYS A 3 -4.76 16.47 -41.19
C LYS A 3 -5.56 15.31 -40.56
N PRO A 4 -4.96 14.11 -40.41
CA PRO A 4 -5.66 12.98 -39.84
C PRO A 4 -6.08 13.27 -38.40
N ILE A 5 -7.30 12.89 -38.05
CA ILE A 5 -7.88 13.03 -36.71
C ILE A 5 -7.13 12.09 -35.77
N VAL A 6 -6.83 12.55 -34.55
CA VAL A 6 -6.10 11.76 -33.56
C VAL A 6 -7.06 11.30 -32.47
N TYR A 7 -7.27 10.00 -32.38
CA TYR A 7 -8.05 9.35 -31.34
C TYR A 7 -7.13 8.81 -30.25
N VAL A 8 -7.48 9.06 -29.00
CA VAL A 8 -6.67 8.68 -27.85
C VAL A 8 -7.52 7.91 -26.85
N ASP A 9 -7.09 6.72 -26.44
CA ASP A 9 -7.73 6.03 -25.33
C ASP A 9 -7.40 6.70 -23.99
N LEU A 10 -8.32 6.60 -23.03
CA LEU A 10 -8.13 7.17 -21.71
C LEU A 10 -7.36 6.21 -20.79
N ASP A 11 -7.97 5.08 -20.49
CA ASP A 11 -7.49 4.14 -19.48
C ASP A 11 -6.27 3.38 -19.99
N GLY A 12 -5.21 3.28 -19.19
CA GLY A 12 -3.94 2.66 -19.59
C GLY A 12 -3.09 3.49 -20.57
N THR A 13 -3.70 4.35 -21.39
CA THR A 13 -3.07 5.17 -22.42
C THR A 13 -2.80 6.61 -21.95
N LEU A 14 -3.79 7.51 -21.96
CA LEU A 14 -3.62 8.90 -21.49
C LEU A 14 -3.42 8.97 -19.97
N SER A 15 -4.21 8.19 -19.24
CA SER A 15 -4.01 7.98 -17.81
C SER A 15 -3.35 6.62 -17.58
N PRO A 16 -2.36 6.53 -16.67
CA PRO A 16 -1.82 5.24 -16.27
C PRO A 16 -2.75 4.39 -15.42
N SER A 17 -3.88 4.95 -15.02
CA SER A 17 -4.89 4.27 -14.22
C SER A 17 -6.05 3.76 -15.07
N ASP A 18 -7.03 3.13 -14.41
CA ASP A 18 -8.28 2.66 -14.98
C ASP A 18 -9.43 3.18 -14.12
N VAL A 19 -10.28 4.02 -14.71
CA VAL A 19 -11.39 4.71 -14.02
C VAL A 19 -12.42 3.72 -13.48
N LEU A 20 -12.66 2.61 -14.19
CA LEU A 20 -13.59 1.58 -13.73
C LEU A 20 -13.02 0.87 -12.49
N LEU A 21 -11.75 0.48 -12.52
CA LEU A 21 -11.11 -0.16 -11.37
C LEU A 21 -11.06 0.79 -10.16
N GLU A 22 -10.78 2.08 -10.36
CA GLU A 22 -10.86 3.06 -9.27
C GLU A 22 -12.26 3.18 -8.69
N SER A 23 -13.27 3.24 -9.55
CA SER A 23 -14.68 3.30 -9.12
C SER A 23 -15.08 2.04 -8.35
N CYS A 24 -14.59 0.87 -8.75
CA CYS A 24 -14.77 -0.38 -8.02
C CYS A 24 -14.11 -0.34 -6.64
N LEU A 25 -12.88 0.15 -6.53
CA LEU A 25 -12.17 0.27 -5.25
C LEU A 25 -12.89 1.26 -4.32
N LEU A 26 -13.41 2.37 -4.85
CA LEU A 26 -14.23 3.32 -4.09
C LEU A 26 -15.54 2.70 -3.60
N LEU A 27 -16.20 1.89 -4.43
CA LEU A 27 -17.41 1.17 -4.04
C LEU A 27 -17.13 0.20 -2.88
N LEU A 28 -16.05 -0.57 -2.97
CA LEU A 28 -15.62 -1.48 -1.91
C LEU A 28 -15.18 -0.74 -0.65
N LYS A 29 -14.59 0.45 -0.77
CA LYS A 29 -14.23 1.32 0.36
C LYS A 29 -15.46 1.85 1.09
N GLN A 30 -16.54 2.15 0.37
CA GLN A 30 -17.81 2.55 0.98
C GLN A 30 -18.48 1.36 1.67
N ASN A 31 -18.54 0.21 1.00
CA ASN A 31 -19.08 -1.01 1.58
C ASN A 31 -18.46 -2.25 0.90
N ILE A 32 -17.70 -3.03 1.68
CA ILE A 32 -17.00 -4.22 1.19
C ILE A 32 -17.95 -5.31 0.68
N PHE A 33 -19.20 -5.34 1.15
CA PHE A 33 -20.20 -6.31 0.72
C PHE A 33 -20.64 -6.14 -0.74
N TYR A 34 -20.30 -5.01 -1.40
CA TYR A 34 -20.50 -4.87 -2.84
C TYR A 34 -19.69 -5.85 -3.68
N VAL A 35 -18.72 -6.57 -3.10
CA VAL A 35 -18.01 -7.66 -3.80
C VAL A 35 -18.99 -8.71 -4.37
N PHE A 36 -20.07 -9.03 -3.66
CA PHE A 36 -21.06 -10.03 -4.09
C PHE A 36 -21.91 -9.57 -5.28
N PRO A 37 -22.61 -8.42 -5.24
CA PRO A 37 -23.36 -7.94 -6.39
C PRO A 37 -22.45 -7.58 -7.57
N MET A 38 -21.20 -7.13 -7.35
CA MET A 38 -20.24 -6.92 -8.43
C MET A 38 -19.96 -8.20 -9.23
N LEU A 39 -19.85 -9.36 -8.58
CA LEU A 39 -19.72 -10.64 -9.27
C LEU A 39 -20.96 -10.95 -10.12
N LEU A 40 -22.16 -10.74 -9.57
CA LEU A 40 -23.42 -10.93 -10.31
C LEU A 40 -23.53 -9.98 -11.52
N TRP A 41 -23.15 -8.71 -11.37
CA TRP A 41 -23.17 -7.75 -12.47
C TRP A 41 -22.15 -8.10 -13.54
N ALA A 42 -20.97 -8.62 -13.15
CA ALA A 42 -19.96 -9.06 -14.11
C ALA A 42 -20.45 -10.24 -14.97
N ILE A 43 -21.18 -11.19 -14.36
CA ILE A 43 -21.82 -12.31 -15.08
C ILE A 43 -22.89 -11.82 -16.06
N ARG A 44 -23.65 -10.79 -15.69
CA ARG A 44 -24.67 -10.15 -16.55
C ARG A 44 -24.09 -9.34 -17.71
N GLY A 45 -22.77 -9.14 -17.74
CA GLY A 45 -22.06 -8.51 -18.84
C GLY A 45 -21.39 -7.18 -18.49
N ALA A 46 -20.37 -6.82 -19.27
CA ALA A 46 -19.51 -5.67 -18.99
C ALA A 46 -20.25 -4.32 -18.98
N TRP A 47 -21.29 -4.16 -19.81
CA TRP A 47 -22.11 -2.96 -19.81
C TRP A 47 -22.88 -2.81 -18.50
N VAL A 48 -23.63 -3.86 -18.10
CA VAL A 48 -24.39 -3.88 -16.83
C VAL A 48 -23.48 -3.59 -15.65
N PHE A 49 -22.30 -4.21 -15.61
CA PHE A 49 -21.30 -3.95 -14.57
C PHE A 49 -20.90 -2.47 -14.48
N LYS A 50 -20.52 -1.85 -15.60
CA LYS A 50 -20.13 -0.43 -15.65
C LYS A 50 -21.27 0.48 -15.21
N THR A 51 -22.48 0.23 -15.71
CA THR A 51 -23.66 1.03 -15.36
C THR A 51 -23.99 0.93 -13.87
N GLU A 52 -23.97 -0.27 -13.28
CA GLU A 52 -24.29 -0.45 -11.86
C GLU A 52 -23.23 0.17 -10.93
N VAL A 53 -21.95 0.13 -11.32
CA VAL A 53 -20.88 0.83 -10.57
C VAL A 53 -21.07 2.35 -10.69
N ALA A 54 -21.28 2.88 -11.89
CA ALA A 54 -21.40 4.32 -12.14
C ALA A 54 -22.63 4.97 -11.50
N LYS A 55 -23.72 4.20 -11.31
CA LYS A 55 -24.92 4.62 -10.56
C LYS A 55 -24.63 4.87 -9.07
N ARG A 56 -23.64 4.19 -8.49
CA ARG A 56 -23.37 4.21 -7.05
C ARG A 56 -22.16 5.06 -6.68
N ILE A 57 -21.21 5.20 -7.59
CA ILE A 57 -19.97 5.95 -7.37
C ILE A 57 -19.80 7.04 -8.42
N ASP A 58 -19.44 8.22 -7.92
CA ASP A 58 -18.84 9.28 -8.71
C ASP A 58 -17.36 9.41 -8.31
N PRO A 59 -16.41 8.94 -9.13
CA PRO A 59 -15.00 8.97 -8.77
C PRO A 59 -14.46 10.42 -8.78
N VAL A 60 -13.55 10.71 -7.84
CA VAL A 60 -12.82 11.99 -7.82
C VAL A 60 -11.69 11.92 -8.86
N LEU A 61 -11.87 12.62 -9.99
CA LEU A 61 -10.96 12.54 -11.14
C LEU A 61 -9.99 13.74 -11.24
N ASP A 62 -10.09 14.71 -10.33
CA ASP A 62 -9.27 15.94 -10.31
C ASP A 62 -7.78 15.65 -10.14
N HIS A 63 -7.45 14.54 -9.48
CA HIS A 63 -6.09 14.09 -9.26
C HIS A 63 -5.76 12.80 -10.01
N LEU A 64 -6.60 12.38 -10.96
CA LEU A 64 -6.29 11.26 -11.83
C LEU A 64 -4.93 11.54 -12.51
N PRO A 65 -3.95 10.65 -12.41
CA PRO A 65 -2.64 10.85 -13.01
C PRO A 65 -2.80 10.90 -14.54
N ILE A 66 -2.02 11.76 -15.18
CA ILE A 66 -1.94 11.88 -16.63
C ILE A 66 -0.49 11.61 -17.01
N ASP A 67 -0.29 10.81 -18.05
CA ASP A 67 1.05 10.49 -18.51
C ASP A 67 1.68 11.73 -19.17
N PRO A 68 2.79 12.26 -18.62
CA PRO A 68 3.34 13.54 -19.08
C PRO A 68 3.88 13.45 -20.50
N MET A 69 4.45 12.32 -20.91
CA MET A 69 5.00 12.15 -22.26
C MET A 69 3.90 11.97 -23.30
N VAL A 70 2.81 11.27 -22.95
CA VAL A 70 1.63 11.20 -23.83
C VAL A 70 1.04 12.59 -23.99
N LEU A 71 0.86 13.33 -22.88
CA LEU A 71 0.30 14.67 -22.91
C LEU A 71 1.14 15.65 -23.74
N GLU A 72 2.46 15.62 -23.59
CA GLU A 72 3.39 16.40 -24.40
C GLU A 72 3.22 16.07 -25.90
N ARG A 73 3.15 14.79 -26.25
CA ARG A 73 2.96 14.37 -27.64
C ARG A 73 1.63 14.85 -28.23
N LEU A 74 0.55 14.80 -27.44
CA LEU A 74 -0.75 15.31 -27.88
C LEU A 74 -0.75 16.83 -28.04
N ASN A 75 -0.08 17.57 -27.15
CA ASN A 75 0.08 19.02 -27.31
C ASN A 75 0.84 19.37 -28.60
N GLN A 76 1.89 18.63 -28.95
CA GLN A 76 2.60 18.81 -30.23
C GLN A 76 1.69 18.56 -31.43
N LEU A 77 0.86 17.52 -31.38
CA LEU A 77 -0.10 17.22 -32.46
C LEU A 77 -1.18 18.30 -32.58
N LYS A 78 -1.69 18.81 -31.46
CA LYS A 78 -2.65 19.93 -31.45
C LYS A 78 -2.03 21.22 -32.01
N ALA A 79 -0.80 21.54 -31.62
CA ALA A 79 -0.05 22.69 -32.15
C ALA A 79 0.22 22.55 -33.65
N ALA A 80 0.41 21.31 -34.12
CA ALA A 80 0.48 21.00 -35.54
C ALA A 80 -0.91 21.05 -36.24
N GLY A 81 -2.00 21.41 -35.57
CA GLY A 81 -3.32 21.56 -36.17
C GLY A 81 -4.08 20.24 -36.38
N HIS A 82 -3.69 19.16 -35.70
CA HIS A 82 -4.53 17.96 -35.64
C HIS A 82 -5.70 18.17 -34.69
N GLU A 83 -6.87 17.68 -35.09
CA GLU A 83 -8.01 17.56 -34.19
C GLU A 83 -7.81 16.35 -33.27
N LEU A 84 -8.03 16.54 -31.97
CA LEU A 84 -7.87 15.50 -30.95
C LEU A 84 -9.23 15.07 -30.41
N VAL A 85 -9.45 13.75 -30.36
CA VAL A 85 -10.67 13.12 -29.83
C VAL A 85 -10.30 12.13 -28.74
N LEU A 86 -10.95 12.24 -27.57
CA LEU A 86 -10.79 11.28 -26.48
C LEU A 86 -11.77 10.12 -26.70
N ALA A 87 -11.26 8.92 -26.97
CA ALA A 87 -12.05 7.74 -27.35
C ALA A 87 -11.88 6.59 -26.34
N SER A 88 -12.76 6.56 -25.34
CA SER A 88 -12.65 5.65 -24.19
C SER A 88 -13.83 4.69 -24.04
N ALA A 89 -13.55 3.50 -23.50
CA ALA A 89 -14.59 2.59 -23.07
C ALA A 89 -15.21 2.99 -21.71
N SER A 90 -14.71 4.03 -21.04
CA SER A 90 -15.25 4.50 -19.76
C SER A 90 -16.58 5.26 -19.95
N MET A 91 -17.29 5.47 -18.84
CA MET A 91 -18.61 6.12 -18.85
C MET A 91 -18.50 7.56 -19.35
N ARG A 92 -19.42 7.97 -20.23
CA ARG A 92 -19.43 9.32 -20.84
C ARG A 92 -19.25 10.45 -19.83
N ARG A 93 -19.99 10.41 -18.71
CA ARG A 93 -19.87 11.38 -17.61
C ARG A 93 -18.41 11.59 -17.17
N ASP A 94 -17.68 10.49 -16.94
CA ASP A 94 -16.34 10.51 -16.38
C ASP A 94 -15.31 10.97 -17.42
N VAL A 95 -15.48 10.53 -18.68
CA VAL A 95 -14.62 10.95 -19.80
C VAL A 95 -14.80 12.44 -20.10
N LEU A 96 -16.02 12.97 -20.02
CA LEU A 96 -16.29 14.41 -20.19
C LEU A 96 -15.61 15.26 -19.11
N LYS A 97 -15.64 14.82 -17.85
CA LYS A 97 -14.94 15.52 -16.75
C LYS A 97 -13.43 15.64 -17.03
N ILE A 98 -12.81 14.57 -17.52
CA ILE A 98 -11.38 14.56 -17.85
C ILE A 98 -11.08 15.41 -19.08
N ALA A 99 -11.92 15.32 -20.13
CA ALA A 99 -11.76 16.15 -21.32
C ALA A 99 -11.88 17.65 -20.99
N ALA A 100 -12.85 18.02 -20.15
CA ALA A 100 -13.03 19.39 -19.66
C ALA A 100 -11.83 19.86 -18.84
N ARG A 101 -11.32 19.03 -17.92
CA ARG A 101 -10.13 19.32 -17.11
C ARG A 101 -8.90 19.62 -17.97
N LEU A 102 -8.71 18.89 -19.06
CA LEU A 102 -7.53 19.03 -19.91
C LEU A 102 -7.67 20.13 -20.97
N GLY A 103 -8.89 20.52 -21.36
CA GLY A 103 -9.14 21.53 -22.40
C GLY A 103 -8.52 21.18 -23.77
N LEU A 104 -8.17 19.91 -23.96
CA LEU A 104 -7.32 19.48 -25.07
C LEU A 104 -8.12 18.97 -26.27
N PHE A 105 -9.21 18.25 -26.00
CA PHE A 105 -9.98 17.49 -26.98
C PHE A 105 -11.14 18.30 -27.57
N ALA A 106 -11.36 18.18 -28.88
CA ALA A 106 -12.47 18.82 -29.56
C ALA A 106 -13.81 18.12 -29.26
N ARG A 107 -13.78 16.79 -29.11
CA ARG A 107 -14.96 15.97 -28.77
C ARG A 107 -14.55 14.66 -28.09
N VAL A 108 -15.56 13.92 -27.64
CA VAL A 108 -15.40 12.68 -26.86
C VAL A 108 -16.26 11.57 -27.46
N ILE A 109 -15.66 10.38 -27.58
CA ILE A 109 -16.35 9.11 -27.84
C ILE A 109 -16.25 8.27 -26.55
N ALA A 110 -17.39 7.94 -25.95
CA ALA A 110 -17.44 7.25 -24.66
C ALA A 110 -18.65 6.33 -24.52
N SER A 111 -18.60 5.39 -23.57
CA SER A 111 -19.69 4.43 -23.36
C SER A 111 -20.92 5.10 -22.72
N GLU A 112 -22.08 4.91 -23.34
CA GLU A 112 -23.34 5.59 -22.98
C GLU A 112 -24.57 4.67 -23.04
N HIS A 113 -24.71 3.88 -24.11
CA HIS A 113 -25.76 2.86 -24.24
C HIS A 113 -25.20 1.44 -24.37
N SER A 114 -23.92 1.32 -24.73
CA SER A 114 -23.19 0.08 -24.89
C SER A 114 -21.72 0.26 -24.49
N ASN A 115 -21.02 -0.84 -24.28
CA ASN A 115 -19.62 -0.84 -23.87
C ASN A 115 -18.69 -0.66 -25.09
N LEU A 116 -18.29 0.58 -25.38
CA LEU A 116 -17.43 0.94 -26.52
C LEU A 116 -16.00 0.43 -26.36
N LYS A 117 -15.80 -0.88 -26.59
CA LYS A 117 -14.50 -1.55 -26.51
C LYS A 117 -14.25 -2.35 -27.79
N GLY A 118 -13.00 -2.35 -28.27
CA GLY A 118 -12.60 -3.12 -29.46
C GLY A 118 -13.39 -2.74 -30.71
N GLN A 119 -14.08 -3.70 -31.32
CA GLN A 119 -14.84 -3.50 -32.57
C GLN A 119 -15.92 -2.41 -32.47
N GLN A 120 -16.59 -2.29 -31.31
CA GLN A 120 -17.60 -1.23 -31.12
C GLN A 120 -16.95 0.16 -31.05
N LYS A 121 -15.75 0.25 -30.45
CA LYS A 121 -14.98 1.49 -30.44
C LYS A 121 -14.48 1.84 -31.85
N LEU A 122 -14.03 0.85 -32.62
CA LEU A 122 -13.65 1.02 -34.02
C LEU A 122 -14.82 1.57 -34.85
N ALA A 123 -15.99 0.95 -34.77
CA ALA A 123 -17.17 1.41 -35.51
C ALA A 123 -17.55 2.86 -35.17
N ALA A 124 -17.45 3.25 -33.89
CA ALA A 124 -17.67 4.62 -33.47
C ALA A 124 -16.62 5.60 -34.02
N ILE A 125 -15.34 5.19 -34.05
CA ILE A 125 -14.25 5.97 -34.64
C ILE A 125 -14.44 6.13 -36.15
N GLU A 126 -14.80 5.07 -36.88
CA GLU A 126 -15.03 5.13 -38.32
C GLU A 126 -16.24 5.99 -38.68
N ALA A 127 -17.30 5.93 -37.88
CA ALA A 127 -18.47 6.80 -38.04
C ALA A 127 -18.13 8.29 -37.80
N ASP A 128 -17.29 8.57 -36.80
CA ASP A 128 -16.86 9.91 -36.42
C ASP A 128 -15.79 10.50 -37.36
N SER A 129 -14.92 9.65 -37.93
CA SER A 129 -13.88 10.09 -38.87
C SER A 129 -14.41 10.34 -40.28
N HIS A 130 -15.65 9.94 -40.57
CA HIS A 130 -16.28 10.04 -41.89
C HIS A 130 -15.40 9.43 -43.01
N GLY A 131 -14.70 8.33 -42.71
CA GLY A 131 -13.80 7.66 -43.64
C GLY A 131 -12.45 8.35 -43.86
N GLN A 132 -12.15 9.43 -43.13
CA GLN A 132 -10.82 10.06 -43.18
C GLN A 132 -9.77 9.19 -42.48
N PRO A 133 -8.49 9.22 -42.94
CA PRO A 133 -7.41 8.55 -42.24
C PRO A 133 -7.26 9.13 -40.83
N PHE A 134 -7.00 8.25 -39.85
CA PHE A 134 -6.88 8.64 -38.45
C PHE A 134 -5.65 8.02 -37.79
N VAL A 135 -5.22 8.66 -36.70
CA VAL A 135 -4.16 8.19 -35.80
C VAL A 135 -4.80 7.66 -34.54
N TYR A 136 -4.33 6.53 -34.00
CA TYR A 136 -4.86 5.97 -32.75
C TYR A 136 -3.77 5.68 -31.72
N PHE A 137 -3.99 6.16 -30.49
CA PHE A 137 -3.19 5.84 -29.31
C PHE A 137 -3.96 4.84 -28.44
N GLY A 138 -3.35 3.69 -28.15
CA GLY A 138 -3.90 2.65 -27.27
C GLY A 138 -2.80 1.87 -26.55
N ASP A 139 -3.18 0.99 -25.63
CA ASP A 139 -2.24 0.23 -24.78
C ASP A 139 -2.49 -1.28 -24.78
N ALA A 140 -3.64 -1.76 -25.27
CA ALA A 140 -4.13 -3.09 -24.97
C ALA A 140 -4.40 -3.96 -26.20
N LEU A 141 -4.46 -5.28 -25.98
CA LEU A 141 -4.79 -6.26 -27.02
C LEU A 141 -6.13 -5.99 -27.73
N VAL A 142 -7.07 -5.37 -27.02
CA VAL A 142 -8.39 -5.07 -27.55
C VAL A 142 -8.36 -3.96 -28.61
N ASP A 143 -7.26 -3.21 -28.70
CA ASP A 143 -7.04 -2.15 -29.66
C ASP A 143 -6.51 -2.64 -31.01
N ILE A 144 -6.13 -3.92 -31.12
CA ILE A 144 -5.61 -4.50 -32.38
C ILE A 144 -6.52 -4.22 -33.59
N PRO A 145 -7.86 -4.40 -33.53
CA PRO A 145 -8.73 -4.06 -34.65
C PRO A 145 -8.65 -2.59 -35.05
N ILE A 146 -8.46 -1.68 -34.08
CA ILE A 146 -8.38 -0.24 -34.30
C ILE A 146 -7.03 0.12 -34.91
N TRP A 147 -5.94 -0.39 -34.33
CA TRP A 147 -4.60 -0.20 -34.87
C TRP A 147 -4.46 -0.69 -36.31
N LYS A 148 -5.15 -1.78 -36.67
CA LYS A 148 -5.15 -2.31 -38.04
C LYS A 148 -5.77 -1.34 -39.07
N LYS A 149 -6.69 -0.49 -38.64
CA LYS A 149 -7.40 0.48 -39.49
C LYS A 149 -6.80 1.89 -39.43
N ALA A 150 -6.02 2.19 -38.39
CA ALA A 150 -5.37 3.47 -38.23
C ALA A 150 -4.28 3.67 -39.30
N ALA A 151 -4.18 4.88 -39.82
CA ALA A 151 -3.08 5.29 -40.70
C ALA A 151 -1.74 5.34 -39.94
N LEU A 152 -1.80 5.65 -38.63
CA LEU A 152 -0.66 5.59 -37.73
C LEU A 152 -1.12 5.08 -36.36
N ALA A 153 -0.46 4.04 -35.87
CA ALA A 153 -0.78 3.41 -34.60
C ALA A 153 0.31 3.71 -33.55
N PHE A 154 -0.09 4.21 -32.39
CA PHE A 154 0.78 4.37 -31.23
C PHE A 154 0.42 3.34 -30.17
N GLY A 155 1.42 2.55 -29.76
CA GLY A 155 1.34 1.63 -28.64
C GLY A 155 1.95 2.27 -27.40
N VAL A 156 1.11 2.77 -26.49
CA VAL A 156 1.51 3.41 -25.24
C VAL A 156 1.69 2.35 -24.16
N ASN A 157 2.89 2.22 -23.58
CA ASN A 157 3.21 1.27 -22.51
C ASN A 157 2.72 -0.19 -22.73
N THR A 158 2.60 -0.61 -23.99
CA THR A 158 2.04 -1.91 -24.38
C THR A 158 2.86 -3.07 -23.81
N SER A 159 2.19 -4.13 -23.35
CA SER A 159 2.90 -5.33 -22.86
C SER A 159 3.62 -6.06 -24.01
N SER A 160 4.68 -6.81 -23.68
CA SER A 160 5.43 -7.62 -24.67
C SER A 160 4.53 -8.59 -25.45
N GLY A 161 3.54 -9.20 -24.77
CA GLY A 161 2.54 -10.05 -25.40
C GLY A 161 1.63 -9.29 -26.36
N THR A 162 1.25 -8.05 -26.03
CA THR A 162 0.43 -7.19 -26.91
C THR A 162 1.19 -6.82 -28.17
N ARG A 163 2.45 -6.43 -28.02
CA ARG A 163 3.33 -6.10 -29.16
C ARG A 163 3.53 -7.28 -30.09
N ARG A 164 3.77 -8.46 -29.54
CA ARG A 164 3.94 -9.68 -30.36
C ARG A 164 2.70 -9.98 -31.18
N LYS A 165 1.50 -9.83 -30.60
CA LYS A 165 0.24 -10.05 -31.33
C LYS A 165 -0.05 -8.94 -32.36
N ALA A 166 0.29 -7.69 -32.07
CA ALA A 166 0.18 -6.60 -33.04
C ALA A 166 1.12 -6.81 -34.25
N MET A 167 2.38 -7.18 -33.98
CA MET A 167 3.36 -7.50 -35.03
C MET A 167 2.91 -8.70 -35.86
N ALA A 168 2.41 -9.76 -35.22
CA ALA A 168 1.84 -10.92 -35.92
C ALA A 168 0.60 -10.56 -36.77
N ALA A 169 -0.10 -9.47 -36.45
CA ALA A 169 -1.20 -8.94 -37.24
C ALA A 169 -0.76 -7.96 -38.34
N GLY A 170 0.55 -7.76 -38.55
CA GLY A 170 1.12 -6.87 -39.56
C GLY A 170 1.06 -5.39 -39.19
N ILE A 171 0.93 -5.06 -37.91
CA ILE A 171 0.80 -3.68 -37.42
C ILE A 171 2.15 -3.15 -36.94
N GLU A 172 2.61 -2.06 -37.54
CA GLU A 172 3.78 -1.31 -37.06
C GLU A 172 3.36 -0.30 -35.99
N LEU A 173 3.70 -0.59 -34.72
CA LEU A 173 3.38 0.28 -33.58
C LEU A 173 4.51 1.27 -33.32
N ASN A 174 4.17 2.56 -33.35
CA ASN A 174 5.01 3.61 -32.80
C ASN A 174 4.99 3.51 -31.28
N ARG A 175 6.14 3.17 -30.69
CA ARG A 175 6.23 2.91 -29.25
C ARG A 175 6.35 4.20 -28.47
N LEU A 176 5.52 4.32 -27.45
CA LEU A 176 5.62 5.38 -26.46
C LEU A 176 5.67 4.72 -25.08
N ASP A 177 6.90 4.36 -24.68
CA ASP A 177 7.21 3.67 -23.43
C ASP A 177 7.64 4.67 -22.39
N THR A 178 6.73 5.01 -21.49
CA THR A 178 6.89 6.09 -20.51
C THR A 178 7.10 5.55 -19.10
N ARG A 179 6.74 4.28 -18.87
CA ARG A 179 6.80 3.65 -17.55
C ARG A 179 7.93 2.63 -17.46
N SER A 180 8.74 2.77 -16.41
CA SER A 180 9.67 1.72 -16.00
C SER A 180 8.97 0.76 -15.03
N THR A 181 8.52 -0.39 -15.52
CA THR A 181 8.01 -1.48 -14.65
C THR A 181 9.14 -2.40 -14.20
N GLY A 182 10.22 -1.82 -13.69
CA GLY A 182 11.36 -2.58 -13.17
C GLY A 182 11.04 -3.30 -11.85
N ILE A 183 11.88 -4.27 -11.49
CA ILE A 183 11.74 -5.01 -10.21
C ILE A 183 11.71 -4.08 -8.99
N LYS A 184 12.40 -2.93 -9.06
CA LYS A 184 12.39 -1.89 -8.03
C LYS A 184 10.97 -1.38 -7.70
N VAL A 185 10.08 -1.29 -8.69
CA VAL A 185 8.69 -0.86 -8.48
C VAL A 185 7.91 -1.88 -7.67
N TRP A 186 8.11 -3.16 -7.96
CA TRP A 186 7.50 -4.26 -7.22
C TRP A 186 8.02 -4.36 -5.78
N LEU A 187 9.34 -4.25 -5.58
CA LEU A 187 9.94 -4.23 -4.24
C LEU A 187 9.45 -3.04 -3.41
N LYS A 188 9.31 -1.86 -4.05
CA LYS A 188 8.73 -0.67 -3.41
C LYS A 188 7.25 -0.90 -3.04
N ALA A 189 6.48 -1.60 -3.87
CA ALA A 189 5.10 -1.96 -3.60
C ALA A 189 4.98 -2.97 -2.45
N MET A 190 5.91 -3.91 -2.32
CA MET A 190 5.98 -4.85 -1.19
C MET A 190 6.29 -4.16 0.15
N ARG A 191 6.95 -3.00 0.12
CA ARG A 191 7.43 -2.27 1.31
C ARG A 191 8.34 -3.13 2.18
N LEU A 192 9.39 -3.70 1.60
CA LEU A 192 10.34 -4.56 2.31
C LEU A 192 10.94 -3.92 3.58
N GLN A 193 11.10 -2.60 3.60
CA GLN A 193 11.53 -1.86 4.78
C GLN A 193 10.60 -2.05 6.00
N GLN A 194 9.32 -2.37 5.78
CA GLN A 194 8.36 -2.65 6.86
C GLN A 194 8.49 -4.08 7.40
N TRP A 195 9.21 -4.97 6.73
CA TRP A 195 9.42 -6.34 7.18
C TRP A 195 10.30 -6.41 8.43
N ALA A 196 11.11 -5.39 8.70
CA ALA A 196 11.90 -5.35 9.92
C ALA A 196 11.07 -5.45 11.20
N LYS A 197 9.79 -5.06 11.16
CA LYS A 197 8.83 -5.28 12.27
C LYS A 197 8.60 -6.76 12.57
N ASN A 198 8.75 -7.62 11.58
CA ASN A 198 8.66 -9.06 11.74
C ASN A 198 9.89 -9.65 12.46
N GLY A 199 10.94 -8.84 12.71
CA GLY A 199 12.01 -9.21 13.64
C GLY A 199 11.47 -9.58 15.04
N LEU A 200 10.31 -9.04 15.42
CA LEU A 200 9.62 -9.37 16.67
C LEU A 200 9.20 -10.85 16.77
N LEU A 201 9.12 -11.60 15.66
CA LEU A 201 8.86 -13.04 15.69
C LEU A 201 10.01 -13.81 16.36
N PHE A 202 11.22 -13.27 16.34
CA PHE A 202 12.40 -13.90 16.96
C PHE A 202 12.55 -13.53 18.43
N LEU A 203 11.79 -12.56 18.94
CA LEU A 203 11.88 -12.12 20.33
C LEU A 203 11.70 -13.26 21.35
N PRO A 204 10.78 -14.22 21.16
CA PRO A 204 10.63 -15.36 22.04
C PRO A 204 11.84 -16.30 22.07
N LEU A 205 12.49 -16.53 20.91
CA LEU A 205 13.72 -17.33 20.82
C LEU A 205 14.85 -16.66 21.59
N ILE A 206 15.01 -15.35 21.41
CA ILE A 206 16.04 -14.56 22.07
C ILE A 206 15.80 -14.54 23.59
N ALA A 207 14.55 -14.30 24.01
CA ALA A 207 14.20 -14.23 25.43
C ALA A 207 14.38 -15.57 26.16
N ALA A 208 14.19 -16.70 25.46
CA ALA A 208 14.39 -18.03 26.00
C ALA A 208 15.85 -18.54 25.86
N HIS A 209 16.78 -17.73 25.32
CA HIS A 209 18.15 -18.13 25.01
C HIS A 209 18.25 -19.40 24.13
N GLU A 210 17.29 -19.58 23.22
CA GLU A 210 17.20 -20.79 22.41
C GLU A 210 18.28 -20.84 21.32
N THR A 211 19.00 -21.96 21.26
CA THR A 211 20.13 -22.18 20.35
C THR A 211 19.84 -23.21 19.25
N ASP A 212 18.66 -23.85 19.25
CA ASP A 212 18.28 -24.82 18.22
C ASP A 212 18.05 -24.14 16.86
N PHE A 213 19.00 -24.34 15.94
CA PHE A 213 18.96 -23.84 14.57
C PHE A 213 17.70 -24.25 13.80
N THR A 214 17.07 -25.37 14.16
CA THR A 214 15.82 -25.83 13.55
C THR A 214 14.68 -24.85 13.84
N LEU A 215 14.55 -24.39 15.08
CA LEU A 215 13.55 -23.40 15.47
C LEU A 215 13.81 -22.03 14.83
N TRP A 216 15.09 -21.62 14.74
CA TRP A 216 15.48 -20.40 14.03
C TRP A 216 15.13 -20.46 12.53
N GLY A 217 15.41 -21.59 11.87
CA GLY A 217 15.03 -21.84 10.48
C GLY A 217 13.51 -21.82 10.28
N LYS A 218 12.76 -22.44 11.19
CA LYS A 218 11.30 -22.39 11.21
C LYS A 218 10.78 -20.94 11.35
N MET A 219 11.39 -20.12 12.21
CA MET A 219 11.02 -18.71 12.35
C MET A 219 11.45 -17.84 11.18
N MET A 220 12.50 -18.21 10.45
CA MET A 220 12.82 -17.56 9.18
C MET A 220 11.71 -17.77 8.14
N TRP A 221 11.13 -18.97 8.06
CA TRP A 221 9.93 -19.22 7.26
C TRP A 221 8.73 -18.42 7.76
N GLY A 222 8.55 -18.33 9.08
CA GLY A 222 7.55 -17.46 9.71
C GLY A 222 7.72 -15.99 9.32
N PHE A 223 8.95 -15.48 9.32
CA PHE A 223 9.30 -14.12 8.92
C PHE A 223 8.92 -13.83 7.46
N LEU A 224 9.22 -14.77 6.54
CA LEU A 224 8.85 -14.66 5.13
C LEU A 224 7.32 -14.71 4.95
N ALA A 225 6.65 -15.65 5.61
CA ALA A 225 5.18 -15.77 5.56
C ALA A 225 4.49 -14.49 6.05
N PHE A 226 4.92 -13.97 7.20
CA PHE A 226 4.43 -12.71 7.75
C PHE A 226 4.76 -11.53 6.83
N GLY A 227 5.95 -11.54 6.22
CA GLY A 227 6.38 -10.54 5.24
C GLY A 227 5.43 -10.48 4.03
N PHE A 228 5.11 -11.62 3.43
CA PHE A 228 4.18 -11.69 2.30
C PHE A 228 2.77 -11.24 2.66
N LEU A 229 2.24 -11.64 3.82
CA LEU A 229 0.92 -11.17 4.30
C LEU A 229 0.91 -9.69 4.62
N ALA A 230 1.96 -9.17 5.27
CA ALA A 230 2.11 -7.74 5.51
C ALA A 230 2.16 -6.96 4.20
N SER A 231 2.94 -7.41 3.21
CA SER A 231 2.97 -6.79 1.88
C SER A 231 1.61 -6.83 1.18
N SER A 232 0.88 -7.95 1.26
CA SER A 232 -0.47 -8.08 0.71
C SER A 232 -1.43 -7.06 1.34
N THR A 233 -1.48 -6.98 2.67
CA THR A 233 -2.31 -6.00 3.38
C THR A 233 -1.91 -4.54 3.12
N TYR A 234 -0.61 -4.24 2.97
CA TYR A 234 -0.16 -2.90 2.58
C TYR A 234 -0.57 -2.52 1.16
N ILE A 235 -0.46 -3.44 0.20
CA ILE A 235 -0.92 -3.19 -1.17
C ILE A 235 -2.43 -2.94 -1.18
N TRP A 236 -3.20 -3.74 -0.44
CA TRP A 236 -4.64 -3.51 -0.29
C TRP A 236 -4.96 -2.12 0.27
N ASN A 237 -4.27 -1.72 1.35
CA ASN A 237 -4.46 -0.40 1.93
C ASN A 237 -4.12 0.73 0.94
N ASP A 238 -3.05 0.60 0.17
CA ASP A 238 -2.67 1.61 -0.84
C ASP A 238 -3.67 1.69 -2.00
N LEU A 239 -4.29 0.57 -2.38
CA LEU A 239 -5.39 0.55 -3.34
C LEU A 239 -6.64 1.26 -2.80
N MET A 240 -6.95 1.09 -1.51
CA MET A 240 -8.08 1.79 -0.87
C MET A 240 -7.82 3.29 -0.71
N ASP A 241 -6.56 3.71 -0.55
CA ASP A 241 -6.17 5.10 -0.27
C ASP A 241 -5.64 5.87 -1.50
N LEU A 242 -5.84 5.38 -2.73
CA LEU A 242 -5.32 5.99 -3.97
C LEU A 242 -5.51 7.51 -4.07
N ASN A 243 -6.74 8.00 -3.87
CA ASN A 243 -7.03 9.44 -4.00
C ASN A 243 -6.37 10.27 -2.90
N ALA A 244 -6.36 9.77 -1.66
CA ALA A 244 -5.69 10.43 -0.55
C ALA A 244 -4.16 10.43 -0.75
N ASP A 245 -3.61 9.32 -1.24
CA ASP A 245 -2.18 9.19 -1.51
C ASP A 245 -1.71 10.13 -2.63
N ARG A 246 -2.53 10.36 -3.67
CA ARG A 246 -2.22 11.29 -4.77
C ARG A 246 -2.15 12.75 -4.33
N GLN A 247 -2.96 13.15 -3.36
CA GLN A 247 -2.96 14.50 -2.80
C GLN A 247 -1.80 14.74 -1.84
N HIS A 248 -1.24 13.66 -1.27
CA HIS A 248 -0.22 13.77 -0.24
C HIS A 248 1.18 14.02 -0.84
N PRO A 249 1.97 14.98 -0.31
CA PRO A 249 3.27 15.37 -0.87
C PRO A 249 4.29 14.24 -1.07
N ARG A 250 4.44 13.36 -0.08
CA ARG A 250 5.30 12.17 -0.15
C ARG A 250 4.61 10.93 -0.74
N LYS A 251 3.35 10.65 -0.35
CA LYS A 251 2.66 9.39 -0.73
C LYS A 251 2.23 9.35 -2.21
N ARG A 252 2.20 10.50 -2.91
CA ARG A 252 1.92 10.57 -4.36
C ARG A 252 2.89 9.77 -5.22
N HIS A 253 4.11 9.53 -4.71
CA HIS A 253 5.15 8.74 -5.38
C HIS A 253 5.06 7.24 -5.10
N ARG A 254 3.99 6.77 -4.42
CA ARG A 254 3.72 5.34 -4.27
C ARG A 254 3.39 4.72 -5.63
N PRO A 255 3.83 3.48 -5.92
CA PRO A 255 3.70 2.87 -7.24
C PRO A 255 2.29 2.92 -7.85
N MET A 256 1.24 2.69 -7.05
CA MET A 256 -0.15 2.69 -7.52
C MET A 256 -0.72 4.10 -7.63
N ALA A 257 -0.40 5.00 -6.69
CA ALA A 257 -0.85 6.39 -6.72
C ALA A 257 -0.30 7.14 -7.94
N SER A 258 0.98 6.93 -8.26
CA SER A 258 1.67 7.53 -9.41
C SER A 258 1.37 6.85 -10.75
N GLY A 259 0.69 5.70 -10.74
CA GLY A 259 0.44 4.91 -11.95
C GLY A 259 1.66 4.13 -12.49
N ALA A 260 2.75 4.02 -11.73
CA ALA A 260 3.90 3.20 -12.11
C ALA A 260 3.58 1.70 -12.11
N LEU A 261 2.64 1.28 -11.25
CA LEU A 261 2.08 -0.07 -11.22
C LEU A 261 0.58 0.01 -11.45
N SER A 262 0.06 -0.72 -12.44
CA SER A 262 -1.37 -0.71 -12.74
C SER A 262 -2.18 -1.40 -11.64
N ILE A 263 -3.40 -0.90 -11.40
CA ILE A 263 -4.30 -1.40 -10.34
C ILE A 263 -4.55 -2.90 -10.48
N GLY A 264 -4.84 -3.38 -11.70
CA GLY A 264 -5.07 -4.80 -11.94
C GLY A 264 -3.85 -5.69 -11.63
N LYS A 265 -2.64 -5.26 -12.00
CA LYS A 265 -1.40 -5.98 -11.69
C LYS A 265 -1.12 -5.98 -10.18
N ALA A 266 -1.32 -4.85 -9.51
CA ALA A 266 -1.16 -4.73 -8.06
C ALA A 266 -2.13 -5.65 -7.31
N PHE A 267 -3.40 -5.70 -7.73
CA PHE A 267 -4.41 -6.56 -7.12
C PHE A 267 -4.11 -8.05 -7.31
N LEU A 268 -3.65 -8.47 -8.49
CA LEU A 268 -3.23 -9.86 -8.71
C LEU A 268 -2.03 -10.22 -7.83
N PHE A 269 -1.02 -9.35 -7.79
CA PHE A 269 0.18 -9.57 -6.98
C PHE A 269 -0.12 -9.63 -5.49
N MET A 270 -1.00 -8.76 -5.00
CA MET A 270 -1.53 -8.79 -3.64
C MET A 270 -2.15 -10.15 -3.29
N LYS A 271 -2.98 -10.73 -4.17
CA LYS A 271 -3.57 -12.05 -3.97
C LYS A 271 -2.51 -13.15 -3.94
N CYS A 272 -1.58 -13.13 -4.89
CA CYS A 272 -0.49 -14.10 -4.95
C CYS A 272 0.36 -14.08 -3.67
N LEU A 273 0.72 -12.89 -3.18
CA LEU A 273 1.44 -12.74 -1.90
C LEU A 273 0.61 -13.25 -0.71
N GLY A 274 -0.68 -12.97 -0.68
CA GLY A 274 -1.58 -13.44 0.38
C GLY A 274 -1.63 -14.97 0.45
N ILE A 275 -1.86 -15.60 -0.71
CA ILE A 275 -1.90 -17.07 -0.84
C ILE A 275 -0.54 -17.68 -0.50
N ALA A 276 0.55 -17.12 -1.02
CA ALA A 276 1.90 -17.59 -0.72
C ALA A 276 2.23 -17.46 0.78
N GLY A 277 1.85 -16.35 1.42
CA GLY A 277 2.07 -16.13 2.85
C GLY A 277 1.36 -17.18 3.71
N PHE A 278 0.08 -17.45 3.45
CA PHE A 278 -0.66 -18.50 4.16
C PHE A 278 -0.15 -19.91 3.85
N ALA A 279 0.23 -20.19 2.60
CA ALA A 279 0.79 -21.48 2.22
C ALA A 279 2.11 -21.75 2.94
N VAL A 280 3.03 -20.77 2.97
CA VAL A 280 4.31 -20.90 3.70
C VAL A 280 4.06 -21.05 5.20
N ALA A 281 3.15 -20.26 5.79
CA ALA A 281 2.80 -20.38 7.20
C ALA A 281 2.30 -21.79 7.56
N TRP A 282 1.38 -22.33 6.75
CA TRP A 282 0.76 -23.63 6.98
C TRP A 282 1.76 -24.77 6.82
N LEU A 283 2.53 -24.76 5.73
CA LEU A 283 3.41 -25.86 5.36
C LEU A 283 4.73 -25.87 6.15
N ALA A 284 5.29 -24.71 6.46
CA ALA A 284 6.62 -24.62 7.06
C ALA A 284 6.60 -24.39 8.58
N VAL A 285 5.56 -23.75 9.13
CA VAL A 285 5.50 -23.41 10.56
C VAL A 285 4.42 -24.18 11.30
N GLY A 286 3.23 -24.30 10.71
CA GLY A 286 2.13 -25.09 11.23
C GLY A 286 0.81 -24.32 11.37
N TRP A 287 -0.23 -25.05 11.73
CA TRP A 287 -1.60 -24.54 11.73
C TRP A 287 -1.87 -23.50 12.82
N GLN A 288 -1.29 -23.64 14.03
CA GLN A 288 -1.48 -22.65 15.11
C GLN A 288 -0.91 -21.29 14.72
N PHE A 289 0.29 -21.26 14.15
CA PHE A 289 0.90 -20.04 13.62
C PHE A 289 0.04 -19.43 12.50
N THR A 290 -0.48 -20.28 11.60
CA THR A 290 -1.36 -19.85 10.50
C THR A 290 -2.64 -19.19 11.04
N LEU A 291 -3.22 -19.71 12.12
CA LEU A 291 -4.38 -19.12 12.77
C LEU A 291 -4.06 -17.73 13.34
N VAL A 292 -2.90 -17.55 13.99
CA VAL A 292 -2.46 -16.22 14.47
C VAL A 292 -2.30 -15.24 13.29
N LEU A 293 -1.71 -15.68 12.17
CA LEU A 293 -1.57 -14.87 10.96
C LEU A 293 -2.93 -14.53 10.33
N LEU A 294 -3.90 -15.44 10.39
CA LEU A 294 -5.27 -15.18 9.93
C LEU A 294 -5.91 -14.09 10.78
N VAL A 295 -5.84 -14.20 12.12
CA VAL A 295 -6.34 -13.19 13.05
C VAL A 295 -5.65 -11.86 12.81
N TYR A 296 -4.33 -11.83 12.70
CA TYR A 296 -3.55 -10.63 12.37
C TYR A 296 -4.05 -9.97 11.08
N THR A 297 -4.27 -10.77 10.03
CA THR A 297 -4.72 -10.29 8.72
C THR A 297 -6.13 -9.70 8.81
N VAL A 298 -7.06 -10.39 9.46
CA VAL A 298 -8.44 -9.92 9.68
C VAL A 298 -8.44 -8.61 10.46
N VAL A 299 -7.70 -8.53 11.56
CA VAL A 299 -7.61 -7.31 12.37
C VAL A 299 -6.98 -6.15 11.58
N THR A 300 -5.96 -6.42 10.76
CA THR A 300 -5.33 -5.42 9.88
C THR A 300 -6.29 -4.91 8.79
N LEU A 301 -7.13 -5.79 8.24
CA LEU A 301 -8.16 -5.40 7.28
C LEU A 301 -9.28 -4.59 7.97
N LEU A 302 -9.79 -5.04 9.11
CA LEU A 302 -10.79 -4.32 9.91
C LEU A 302 -10.28 -2.94 10.33
N TYR A 303 -8.99 -2.83 10.66
CA TYR A 303 -8.35 -1.54 10.93
C TYR A 303 -8.50 -0.57 9.77
N THR A 304 -8.24 -1.05 8.54
CA THR A 304 -8.29 -0.22 7.34
C THR A 304 -9.70 0.30 7.05
N PHE A 305 -10.73 -0.53 7.29
CA PHE A 305 -12.12 -0.19 6.98
C PHE A 305 -12.86 0.55 8.10
N VAL A 306 -12.64 0.15 9.35
CA VAL A 306 -13.45 0.55 10.51
C VAL A 306 -12.63 1.38 11.49
N PHE A 307 -11.56 0.82 12.04
CA PHE A 307 -10.95 1.37 13.24
C PHE A 307 -10.03 2.56 13.02
N LYS A 308 -9.47 2.76 11.81
CA LYS A 308 -8.62 3.92 11.48
C LYS A 308 -9.34 5.26 11.66
N ARG A 309 -10.68 5.27 11.72
CA ARG A 309 -11.51 6.48 11.84
C ARG A 309 -11.80 6.89 13.29
N THR A 310 -11.54 6.00 14.26
CA THR A 310 -11.83 6.24 15.68
C THR A 310 -10.54 6.55 16.41
N ALA A 311 -10.47 7.72 17.06
CA ALA A 311 -9.32 8.11 17.87
C ALA A 311 -9.06 7.09 18.98
N PHE A 312 -7.78 6.90 19.30
CA PHE A 312 -7.24 5.97 20.31
C PHE A 312 -7.36 4.49 19.97
N VAL A 313 -8.48 4.05 19.40
CA VAL A 313 -8.66 2.66 18.97
C VAL A 313 -7.60 2.28 17.94
N ASP A 314 -7.23 3.21 17.06
CA ASP A 314 -6.21 2.98 16.05
C ASP A 314 -4.80 2.77 16.66
N VAL A 315 -4.44 3.54 17.69
CA VAL A 315 -3.15 3.41 18.40
C VAL A 315 -3.12 2.12 19.24
N LEU A 316 -4.17 1.83 19.99
CA LEU A 316 -4.29 0.59 20.77
C LEU A 316 -4.20 -0.64 19.86
N LEU A 317 -4.87 -0.59 18.71
CA LEU A 317 -4.85 -1.68 17.75
C LEU A 317 -3.48 -1.80 17.06
N LEU A 318 -2.79 -0.70 16.76
CA LEU A 318 -1.40 -0.76 16.30
C LEU A 318 -0.49 -1.44 17.33
N ALA A 319 -0.60 -1.07 18.61
CA ALA A 319 0.15 -1.71 19.69
C ALA A 319 -0.14 -3.22 19.76
N MET A 320 -1.41 -3.61 19.74
CA MET A 320 -1.82 -5.01 19.69
C MET A 320 -1.27 -5.75 18.47
N LEU A 321 -1.28 -5.15 17.28
CA LEU A 321 -0.72 -5.77 16.07
C LEU A 321 0.80 -5.98 16.15
N TYR A 322 1.54 -5.16 16.89
CA TYR A 322 2.94 -5.44 17.19
C TYR A 322 3.07 -6.58 18.20
N THR A 323 2.28 -6.59 19.28
CA THR A 323 2.28 -7.68 20.26
C THR A 323 1.91 -9.03 19.64
N VAL A 324 0.98 -9.05 18.69
CA VAL A 324 0.60 -10.27 17.93
C VAL A 324 1.79 -10.88 17.18
N ARG A 325 2.80 -10.09 16.78
CA ARG A 325 4.02 -10.64 16.18
C ARG A 325 4.86 -11.43 17.18
N VAL A 326 4.95 -10.95 18.40
CA VAL A 326 5.62 -11.66 19.51
C VAL A 326 4.85 -12.94 19.83
N ILE A 327 3.51 -12.86 19.87
CA ILE A 327 2.63 -14.02 20.06
C ILE A 327 2.82 -15.05 18.94
N ALA A 328 2.87 -14.60 17.68
CA ALA A 328 3.12 -15.47 16.54
C ALA A 328 4.48 -16.17 16.64
N GLY A 329 5.52 -15.46 17.11
CA GLY A 329 6.83 -16.04 17.40
C GLY A 329 6.74 -17.20 18.39
N GLY A 330 6.12 -16.97 19.55
CA GLY A 330 6.03 -17.99 20.62
C GLY A 330 5.20 -19.20 20.19
N VAL A 331 4.05 -18.97 19.55
CA VAL A 331 3.21 -20.04 19.00
C VAL A 331 3.94 -20.82 17.89
N GLY A 332 4.72 -20.13 17.06
CA GLY A 332 5.45 -20.75 15.96
C GLY A 332 6.58 -21.65 16.43
N THR A 333 7.26 -21.28 17.51
CA THR A 333 8.36 -22.05 18.12
C THR A 333 7.87 -23.06 19.17
N GLY A 334 6.67 -22.88 19.71
CA GLY A 334 6.18 -23.65 20.86
C GLY A 334 6.70 -23.15 22.20
N ILE A 335 7.35 -21.98 22.23
CA ILE A 335 7.88 -21.37 23.46
C ILE A 335 6.75 -20.65 24.19
N GLU A 336 6.56 -20.97 25.46
CA GLU A 336 5.59 -20.29 26.31
C GLU A 336 6.03 -18.83 26.57
N LEU A 337 5.11 -17.90 26.32
CA LEU A 337 5.39 -16.48 26.47
C LEU A 337 5.09 -16.06 27.90
N SER A 338 6.08 -15.42 28.55
CA SER A 338 5.87 -14.86 29.87
C SER A 338 4.87 -13.69 29.81
N SER A 339 4.01 -13.59 30.83
CA SER A 339 3.07 -12.46 30.96
C SER A 339 3.82 -11.12 31.03
N TRP A 340 5.01 -11.11 31.62
CA TRP A 340 5.91 -9.97 31.67
C TRP A 340 6.35 -9.50 30.28
N LEU A 341 6.81 -10.41 29.41
CA LEU A 341 7.24 -10.07 28.05
C LEU A 341 6.10 -9.45 27.24
N LEU A 342 4.89 -9.99 27.37
CA LEU A 342 3.70 -9.46 26.68
C LEU A 342 3.32 -8.08 27.21
N ALA A 343 3.37 -7.86 28.53
CA ALA A 343 3.06 -6.58 29.15
C ALA A 343 4.07 -5.49 28.74
N ILE A 344 5.38 -5.77 28.81
CA ILE A 344 6.43 -4.86 28.35
C ILE A 344 6.21 -4.53 26.88
N SER A 345 6.04 -5.54 26.04
CA SER A 345 5.80 -5.38 24.60
C SER A 345 4.60 -4.46 24.32
N LEU A 346 3.47 -4.69 24.99
CA LEU A 346 2.26 -3.90 24.81
C LEU A 346 2.50 -2.41 25.10
N PHE A 347 3.12 -2.09 26.23
CA PHE A 347 3.36 -0.69 26.63
C PHE A 347 4.42 -0.01 25.76
N VAL A 348 5.48 -0.72 25.35
CA VAL A 348 6.48 -0.21 24.41
C VAL A 348 5.83 0.09 23.06
N PHE A 349 5.05 -0.84 22.53
CA PHE A 349 4.40 -0.65 21.23
C PHE A 349 3.29 0.40 21.27
N LEU A 350 2.63 0.59 22.41
CA LEU A 350 1.70 1.69 22.62
C LEU A 350 2.42 3.04 22.58
N SER A 351 3.54 3.17 23.27
CA SER A 351 4.40 4.36 23.23
C SER A 351 4.85 4.66 21.81
N LEU A 352 5.40 3.68 21.08
CA LEU A 352 5.84 3.86 19.70
C LEU A 352 4.69 4.14 18.71
N ALA A 353 3.51 3.56 18.93
CA ALA A 353 2.32 3.88 18.14
C ALA A 353 1.86 5.33 18.34
N LEU A 354 1.96 5.85 19.58
CA LEU A 354 1.68 7.24 19.90
C LEU A 354 2.74 8.18 19.32
N VAL A 355 4.02 7.82 19.35
CA VAL A 355 5.10 8.55 18.66
C VAL A 355 4.76 8.73 17.18
N LYS A 356 4.41 7.65 16.50
CA LYS A 356 4.01 7.68 15.09
C LYS A 356 2.82 8.62 14.85
N ARG A 357 1.86 8.63 15.78
CA ARG A 357 0.68 9.49 15.66
C ARG A 357 1.00 10.96 15.87
N CYS A 358 1.78 11.27 16.90
CA CYS A 358 2.22 12.64 17.19
C CYS A 358 3.05 13.20 16.04
N ALA A 359 4.00 12.41 15.52
CA ALA A 359 4.79 12.76 14.34
C ALA A 359 3.92 13.08 13.11
N GLU A 360 2.88 12.28 12.84
CA GLU A 360 1.95 12.53 11.72
C GLU A 360 1.14 13.82 11.93
N LEU A 361 0.67 14.10 13.15
CA LEU A 361 -0.07 15.33 13.46
C LEU A 361 0.83 16.56 13.37
N GLU A 362 2.04 16.52 13.92
CA GLU A 362 3.00 17.63 13.83
C GLU A 362 3.40 17.92 12.38
N PHE A 363 3.55 16.89 11.55
CA PHE A 363 3.82 17.06 10.12
C PHE A 363 2.66 17.77 9.40
N LEU A 364 1.41 17.38 9.68
CA LEU A 364 0.24 18.05 9.11
C LEU A 364 0.13 19.51 9.58
N GLN A 365 0.53 19.80 10.82
CA GLN A 365 0.62 21.17 11.34
C GLN A 365 1.57 22.03 10.52
N LEU A 366 2.75 21.49 10.20
CA LEU A 366 3.76 22.18 9.39
C LEU A 366 3.26 22.47 7.97
N GLU A 367 2.51 21.53 7.38
CA GLU A 367 1.93 21.71 6.04
C GLU A 367 0.65 22.57 6.02
N GLY A 368 0.15 23.01 7.18
CA GLY A 368 -1.08 23.78 7.26
C GLY A 368 -2.33 22.97 6.87
N THR A 369 -2.26 21.64 6.96
CA THR A 369 -3.36 20.75 6.58
C THR A 369 -4.03 20.15 7.81
N GLN A 370 -5.34 19.94 7.74
CA GLN A 370 -6.09 19.31 8.83
C GLN A 370 -6.01 17.78 8.74
N PRO A 371 -5.95 17.06 9.87
CA PRO A 371 -5.98 15.60 9.89
C PRO A 371 -7.31 15.07 9.34
N GLN A 372 -7.28 14.55 8.10
CA GLN A 372 -8.47 13.97 7.47
C GLN A 372 -8.72 12.53 7.94
N GLY A 373 -9.96 12.26 8.36
CA GLY A 373 -10.52 10.90 8.41
C GLY A 373 -10.07 9.99 9.56
N ARG A 374 -9.49 10.54 10.64
CA ARG A 374 -9.02 9.74 11.80
C ARG A 374 -9.53 10.18 13.18
N GLY A 375 -10.40 11.18 13.23
CA GLY A 375 -11.05 11.62 14.47
C GLY A 375 -10.17 12.43 15.43
N TYR A 376 -8.90 12.67 15.10
CA TYR A 376 -7.99 13.50 15.90
C TYR A 376 -8.13 14.98 15.58
N ARG A 377 -7.94 15.82 16.59
CA ARG A 377 -7.77 17.27 16.47
C ARG A 377 -6.35 17.66 16.86
N MET A 378 -5.89 18.81 16.39
CA MET A 378 -4.56 19.33 16.74
C MET A 378 -4.43 19.62 18.24
N SER A 379 -5.55 19.93 18.91
CA SER A 379 -5.62 20.08 20.37
C SER A 379 -5.28 18.81 21.15
N ASP A 380 -5.39 17.64 20.52
CA ASP A 380 -5.22 16.36 21.20
C ASP A 380 -3.73 15.99 21.35
N LEU A 381 -2.84 16.69 20.64
CA LEU A 381 -1.42 16.37 20.56
C LEU A 381 -0.76 16.32 21.95
N SER A 382 -1.00 17.31 22.82
CA SER A 382 -0.41 17.33 24.16
C SER A 382 -0.83 16.13 25.00
N TYR A 383 -2.10 15.71 24.90
CA TYR A 383 -2.59 14.52 25.60
C TYR A 383 -1.96 13.24 25.05
N LEU A 384 -1.81 13.12 23.72
CA LEU A 384 -1.18 11.97 23.08
C LEU A 384 0.29 11.84 23.47
N VAL A 385 1.01 12.96 23.55
CA VAL A 385 2.40 13.01 24.01
C VAL A 385 2.49 12.53 25.46
N SER A 386 1.65 13.05 26.36
CA SER A 386 1.62 12.62 27.76
C SER A 386 1.32 11.13 27.90
N MET A 387 0.27 10.62 27.24
CA MET A 387 -0.06 9.19 27.25
C MET A 387 1.09 8.32 26.73
N GLY A 388 1.77 8.80 25.69
CA GLY A 388 2.86 8.10 25.06
C GLY A 388 4.09 7.98 25.95
N ILE A 389 4.51 9.09 26.56
CA ILE A 389 5.61 9.11 27.54
C ILE A 389 5.25 8.22 28.74
N SER A 390 4.04 8.36 29.30
CA SER A 390 3.59 7.54 30.42
C SER A 390 3.59 6.05 30.08
N SER A 391 3.11 5.65 28.90
CA SER A 391 3.15 4.25 28.47
C SER A 391 4.59 3.72 28.33
N GLY A 392 5.52 4.53 27.85
CA GLY A 392 6.95 4.17 27.82
C GLY A 392 7.54 3.98 29.22
N PHE A 393 7.22 4.86 30.17
CA PHE A 393 7.72 4.73 31.55
C PHE A 393 7.10 3.53 32.27
N VAL A 394 5.83 3.22 32.02
CA VAL A 394 5.20 2.00 32.51
C VAL A 394 5.89 0.76 31.93
N ALA A 395 6.30 0.76 30.66
CA ALA A 395 7.08 -0.36 30.12
C ALA A 395 8.40 -0.59 30.88
N VAL A 396 9.13 0.48 31.23
CA VAL A 396 10.36 0.40 32.02
C VAL A 396 10.07 -0.07 33.44
N LEU A 397 8.98 0.39 34.05
CA LEU A 397 8.54 -0.08 35.37
C LEU A 397 8.22 -1.58 35.36
N VAL A 398 7.47 -2.06 34.36
CA VAL A 398 7.17 -3.49 34.21
C VAL A 398 8.44 -4.30 33.96
N LEU A 399 9.42 -3.75 33.22
CA LEU A 399 10.73 -4.37 33.07
C LEU A 399 11.48 -4.46 34.41
N ALA A 400 11.47 -3.42 35.24
CA ALA A 400 12.09 -3.45 36.56
C ALA A 400 11.44 -4.53 37.46
N LEU A 401 10.11 -4.62 37.45
CA LEU A 401 9.37 -5.68 38.17
C LEU A 401 9.70 -7.08 37.64
N TYR A 402 9.87 -7.22 36.32
CA TYR A 402 10.33 -8.47 35.73
C TYR A 402 11.72 -8.85 36.24
N VAL A 403 12.69 -7.92 36.22
CA VAL A 403 14.06 -8.17 36.69
C VAL A 403 14.07 -8.60 38.15
N ASP A 404 13.28 -7.92 38.99
CA ASP A 404 13.12 -8.29 40.41
C ASP A 404 12.54 -9.70 40.57
N SER A 405 11.55 -10.07 39.75
CA SER A 405 10.96 -11.42 39.77
C SER A 405 11.91 -12.54 39.30
N GLN A 406 12.99 -12.20 38.57
CA GLN A 406 14.00 -13.17 38.12
C GLN A 406 15.07 -13.45 39.18
N ASN A 407 15.02 -12.76 40.32
CA ASN A 407 16.00 -12.95 41.38
C ASN A 407 15.93 -14.39 41.93
N GLY A 408 17.02 -15.16 41.76
CA GLY A 408 17.06 -16.59 42.10
C GLY A 408 16.50 -17.55 41.04
N SER A 409 16.20 -17.08 39.83
CA SER A 409 15.81 -17.94 38.70
C SER A 409 17.01 -18.73 38.13
N MET A 410 16.77 -19.93 37.59
CA MET A 410 17.81 -20.72 36.91
C MET A 410 18.21 -20.17 35.53
N LEU A 411 17.47 -19.20 35.00
CA LEU A 411 17.73 -18.63 33.66
C LEU A 411 18.87 -17.60 33.67
N TYR A 412 19.10 -16.94 34.80
CA TYR A 412 20.09 -15.88 34.95
C TYR A 412 20.93 -16.11 36.21
N ALA A 413 22.23 -16.35 36.04
CA ALA A 413 23.16 -16.54 37.16
C ALA A 413 23.37 -15.23 37.96
N THR A 414 23.35 -14.07 37.30
CA THR A 414 23.54 -12.76 37.93
C THR A 414 22.52 -11.72 37.42
N PRO A 415 21.24 -11.79 37.88
CA PRO A 415 20.16 -10.91 37.43
C PRO A 415 20.42 -9.41 37.67
N GLU A 416 21.36 -9.07 38.55
CA GLU A 416 21.75 -7.69 38.88
C GLU A 416 22.17 -6.88 37.65
N PHE A 417 22.83 -7.50 36.66
CA PHE A 417 23.20 -6.81 35.43
C PHE A 417 21.99 -6.37 34.59
N LEU A 418 20.86 -7.08 34.70
CA LEU A 418 19.63 -6.71 33.98
C LEU A 418 19.05 -5.36 34.46
N TRP A 419 19.35 -4.93 35.69
CA TRP A 419 18.95 -3.60 36.17
C TRP A 419 19.54 -2.48 35.30
N GLY A 420 20.71 -2.69 34.70
CA GLY A 420 21.32 -1.74 33.76
C GLY A 420 20.48 -1.48 32.50
N ILE A 421 19.58 -2.40 32.13
CA ILE A 421 18.67 -2.25 30.99
C ILE A 421 17.66 -1.13 31.26
N CYS A 422 17.20 -0.97 32.51
CA CYS A 422 16.18 0.01 32.87
C CYS A 422 16.59 1.47 32.55
N PRO A 423 17.72 2.03 33.03
CA PRO A 423 18.13 3.39 32.71
C PRO A 423 18.47 3.58 31.23
N LEU A 424 19.06 2.56 30.58
CA LEU A 424 19.32 2.60 29.14
C LEU A 424 18.03 2.69 28.33
N PHE A 425 17.02 1.91 28.71
CA PHE A 425 15.75 1.88 28.01
C PHE A 425 14.95 3.16 28.24
N LEU A 426 14.98 3.69 29.46
CA LEU A 426 14.41 4.99 29.79
C LEU A 426 15.03 6.11 28.95
N TYR A 427 16.36 6.16 28.85
CA TYR A 427 17.05 7.13 28.00
C TYR A 427 16.64 7.02 26.53
N TRP A 428 16.59 5.80 25.99
CA TRP A 428 16.18 5.57 24.60
C TRP A 428 14.76 6.07 24.33
N LEU A 429 13.80 5.77 25.22
CA LEU A 429 12.42 6.25 25.11
C LEU A 429 12.32 7.76 25.22
N MET A 430 13.00 8.38 26.20
CA MET A 430 13.02 9.83 26.36
C MET A 430 13.58 10.52 25.10
N ARG A 431 14.65 9.98 24.52
CA ARG A 431 15.23 10.51 23.29
C ARG A 431 14.24 10.46 22.13
N ILE A 432 13.55 9.34 21.92
CA ILE A 432 12.54 9.21 20.86
C ILE A 432 11.45 10.27 21.00
N TRP A 433 10.96 10.49 22.22
CA TRP A 433 9.92 11.49 22.48
C TRP A 433 10.40 12.93 22.28
N ILE A 434 11.64 13.25 22.70
CA ILE A 434 12.25 14.56 22.42
C ILE A 434 12.41 14.79 20.92
N MET A 435 12.93 13.81 20.18
CA MET A 435 13.07 13.92 18.72
C MET A 435 11.72 14.07 18.02
N THR A 436 10.69 13.42 18.54
CA THR A 436 9.31 13.59 18.07
C THR A 436 8.88 15.04 18.25
N SER A 437 8.95 15.60 19.47
CA SER A 437 8.58 17.00 19.73
C SER A 437 9.38 18.05 18.94
N ARG A 438 10.60 17.70 18.51
CA ARG A 438 11.47 18.54 17.68
C ARG A 438 11.14 18.43 16.18
N LYS A 439 10.14 17.63 15.80
CA LYS A 439 9.73 17.37 14.41
C LYS A 439 10.82 16.69 13.57
N GLU A 440 11.77 16.04 14.24
CA GLU A 440 12.85 15.26 13.60
C GLU A 440 12.37 13.84 13.25
N MET A 441 11.32 13.35 13.94
CA MET A 441 10.71 12.05 13.68
C MET A 441 9.75 12.11 12.49
N ILE A 442 10.27 11.95 11.28
CA ILE A 442 9.50 12.09 10.03
C ILE A 442 8.89 10.76 9.54
N ASP A 443 9.45 9.64 9.98
CA ASP A 443 9.09 8.29 9.53
C ASP A 443 8.65 7.37 10.69
N ASP A 444 8.27 6.14 10.37
CA ASP A 444 7.86 5.14 11.36
C ASP A 444 8.99 4.91 12.39
N PRO A 445 8.71 4.92 13.71
CA PRO A 445 9.75 4.88 14.74
C PRO A 445 10.59 3.60 14.69
N VAL A 446 10.02 2.49 14.19
CA VAL A 446 10.78 1.25 13.97
C VAL A 446 11.79 1.44 12.83
N HIS A 447 11.39 2.11 11.75
CA HIS A 447 12.28 2.42 10.64
C HIS A 447 13.41 3.37 11.07
N PHE A 448 13.09 4.36 11.91
CA PHE A 448 14.08 5.24 12.52
C PHE A 448 15.10 4.44 13.34
N ALA A 449 14.63 3.57 14.25
CA ALA A 449 15.50 2.78 15.12
C ALA A 449 16.50 1.89 14.36
N ILE A 450 16.14 1.40 13.18
CA ILE A 450 17.02 0.56 12.34
C ILE A 450 18.17 1.35 11.70
N HIS A 451 18.00 2.65 11.46
CA HIS A 451 19.03 3.49 10.83
C HIS A 451 19.79 4.34 11.85
N ASP A 452 19.30 4.41 13.08
CA ASP A 452 19.85 5.25 14.14
C ASP A 452 20.96 4.54 14.94
N ARG A 453 22.16 5.13 14.95
CA ARG A 453 23.33 4.57 15.63
C ARG A 453 23.14 4.42 17.14
N ILE A 454 22.42 5.36 17.76
CA ILE A 454 22.15 5.33 19.21
C ILE A 454 21.22 4.17 19.55
N SER A 455 20.22 3.90 18.70
CA SER A 455 19.32 2.75 18.84
C SER A 455 20.06 1.41 18.73
N TRP A 456 21.02 1.30 17.80
CA TRP A 456 21.92 0.13 17.74
C TRP A 456 22.83 0.01 18.96
N GLY A 457 23.39 1.13 19.43
CA GLY A 457 24.18 1.17 20.67
C GLY A 457 23.36 0.68 21.87
N PHE A 458 22.12 1.16 22.00
CA PHE A 458 21.18 0.68 23.01
C PHE A 458 20.95 -0.84 22.91
N LEU A 459 20.59 -1.37 21.74
CA LEU A 459 20.36 -2.81 21.54
C LEU A 459 21.62 -3.64 21.86
N ALA A 460 22.80 -3.18 21.45
CA ALA A 460 24.06 -3.84 21.74
C ALA A 460 24.36 -3.86 23.25
N SER A 461 24.16 -2.74 23.95
CA SER A 461 24.32 -2.66 25.40
C SER A 461 23.34 -3.58 26.13
N VAL A 462 22.08 -3.67 25.69
CA VAL A 462 21.12 -4.65 26.23
C VAL A 462 21.62 -6.07 26.02
N GLY A 463 22.10 -6.41 24.82
CA GLY A 463 22.66 -7.74 24.54
C GLY A 463 23.85 -8.10 25.44
N VAL A 464 24.75 -7.15 25.70
CA VAL A 464 25.89 -7.35 26.62
C VAL A 464 25.39 -7.57 28.06
N LEU A 465 24.43 -6.77 28.54
CA LEU A 465 23.90 -6.93 29.90
C LEU A 465 23.16 -8.25 30.09
N VAL A 466 22.40 -8.69 29.08
CA VAL A 466 21.75 -10.01 29.09
C VAL A 466 22.81 -11.11 29.12
N TYR A 467 23.84 -11.02 28.27
CA TYR A 467 24.93 -12.01 28.26
C TYR A 467 25.71 -12.06 29.58
N LEU A 468 25.91 -10.92 30.24
CA LEU A 468 26.56 -10.88 31.56
C LEU A 468 25.67 -11.45 32.67
N ALA A 469 24.34 -11.35 32.51
CA ALA A 469 23.37 -11.85 33.49
C ALA A 469 23.13 -13.36 33.38
N SER A 470 23.19 -13.92 32.17
CA SER A 470 23.02 -15.35 31.87
C SER A 470 24.23 -16.14 32.35
#